data_AF-A0A8X7C166-F1
#
_entry.id   AF-A0A8X7C166-F1
#
_cell.length_a   1.000
_cell.length_b   1.000
_cell.length_c   1.000
_cell.angle_alpha   90.00
_cell.angle_beta   90.00
_cell.angle_gamma   90.00
#
_symmetry.space_group_name_H-M   'P 1'
#
loop_
_entity.id
_entity.type
_entity.pdbx_description
1 polymer ?
#
loop_
_entity_poly.entity_id
_entity_poly.type
_entity_poly.pdbx_seq_one_letter_code
_entity_poly.pdbx_strand_id
1 'polypeptide(L)'
;MLAVSSTFETNSVSIQMYEDFQTKFLQTLNSRNSPGNIYEAALTMHVLIQLKLNETESNIPKFMDFILRKQQIDGSFESILAAYLVLPVLSGRNLLQIGKQCGPRPQTDITPIEVLKSPEHQNNSVKYILSIGNPAEISQILQIQVQEGINLLDVMKMAQDISPQYRFLLNENQEFPEVYSIGGIPNDAEKGMIWRLYVTTSVNSSDVNENHMTPYAGNIKDIFPKEEDEILFWYKPT
;
A
#
# COMPACT_ATOMS: atom_id res chain seq x y z
N MET A 1 -37.61 -36.26 24.06
CA MET A 1 -36.97 -35.51 22.97
C MET A 1 -35.48 -35.67 23.17
N LEU A 2 -34.82 -36.43 22.29
CA LEU A 2 -33.44 -36.91 22.45
C LEU A 2 -32.44 -35.78 22.20
N ALA A 3 -31.46 -35.66 23.10
CA ALA A 3 -30.26 -34.87 22.91
C ALA A 3 -29.36 -35.53 21.86
N VAL A 4 -28.82 -34.74 20.93
CA VAL A 4 -27.70 -35.16 20.08
C VAL A 4 -26.49 -34.32 20.49
N SER A 5 -25.69 -34.91 21.36
CA SER A 5 -24.30 -34.49 21.59
C SER A 5 -23.51 -34.88 20.35
N SER A 6 -22.96 -33.90 19.62
CA SER A 6 -21.99 -34.19 18.56
C SER A 6 -20.59 -34.09 19.16
N THR A 7 -20.08 -35.22 19.63
CA THR A 7 -18.66 -35.41 19.85
C THR A 7 -17.97 -35.48 18.49
N PHE A 8 -17.23 -34.44 18.12
CA PHE A 8 -16.25 -34.54 17.04
C PHE A 8 -15.12 -35.45 17.51
N GLU A 9 -15.15 -36.72 17.11
CA GLU A 9 -13.96 -37.58 17.14
C GLU A 9 -12.95 -37.02 16.12
N THR A 10 -11.99 -36.25 16.60
CA THR A 10 -10.79 -35.93 15.81
C THR A 10 -9.98 -37.22 15.65
N ASN A 11 -10.05 -37.82 14.45
CA ASN A 11 -9.40 -39.07 14.09
C ASN A 11 -7.91 -39.12 14.49
N SER A 12 -7.50 -40.14 15.24
CA SER A 12 -6.10 -40.40 15.61
C SER A 12 -5.14 -40.50 14.41
N VAL A 13 -5.67 -40.87 13.25
CA VAL A 13 -4.93 -40.96 11.97
C VAL A 13 -4.43 -39.59 11.49
N SER A 14 -5.16 -38.49 11.72
CA SER A 14 -4.73 -37.15 11.29
C SER A 14 -3.62 -36.59 12.17
N ILE A 15 -3.60 -36.97 13.45
CA ILE A 15 -2.55 -36.58 14.41
C ILE A 15 -1.23 -37.27 14.04
N GLN A 16 -1.25 -38.58 13.83
CA GLN A 16 -0.04 -39.33 13.47
C GLN A 16 0.58 -38.83 12.16
N MET A 17 -0.26 -38.57 11.14
CA MET A 17 0.21 -38.05 9.86
C MET A 17 0.86 -36.66 10.01
N TYR A 18 0.36 -35.83 10.91
CA TYR A 18 0.94 -34.52 11.21
C TYR A 18 2.29 -34.64 11.93
N GLU A 19 2.42 -35.54 12.91
CA GLU A 19 3.67 -35.80 13.62
C GLU A 19 4.75 -36.39 12.70
N ASP A 20 4.37 -37.31 11.81
CA ASP A 20 5.25 -37.89 10.80
C ASP A 20 5.75 -36.81 9.81
N PHE A 21 4.83 -35.93 9.38
CA PHE A 21 5.19 -34.79 8.54
C PHE A 21 6.18 -33.86 9.25
N GLN A 22 5.89 -33.48 10.50
CA GLN A 22 6.75 -32.60 11.29
C GLN A 22 8.16 -33.18 11.42
N THR A 23 8.27 -34.46 11.78
CA THR A 23 9.54 -35.15 11.93
C THR A 23 10.33 -35.16 10.62
N LYS A 24 9.68 -35.57 9.52
CA LYS A 24 10.32 -35.65 8.20
C LYS A 24 10.73 -34.28 7.66
N PHE A 25 9.90 -33.26 7.89
CA PHE A 25 10.18 -31.89 7.50
C PHE A 25 11.43 -31.35 8.21
N LEU A 26 11.52 -31.51 9.53
CA LEU A 26 12.66 -31.04 10.32
C LEU A 26 13.95 -31.79 9.96
N GLN A 27 13.89 -33.10 9.75
CA GLN A 27 15.03 -33.89 9.28
C GLN A 27 15.56 -33.39 7.93
N THR A 28 14.64 -33.11 7.00
CA THR A 28 14.98 -32.60 5.66
C THR A 28 15.56 -31.19 5.75
N LEU A 29 15.01 -30.34 6.61
CA LEU A 29 15.48 -28.97 6.79
C LEU A 29 16.91 -28.93 7.36
N ASN A 30 17.17 -29.77 8.36
CA ASN A 30 18.48 -29.86 9.00
C ASN A 30 19.56 -30.43 8.06
N SER A 31 19.20 -31.32 7.14
CA SER A 31 20.15 -31.86 6.15
C SER A 31 20.46 -30.88 5.02
N ARG A 32 19.50 -30.03 4.62
CA ARG A 32 19.64 -29.10 3.49
C ARG A 32 20.68 -27.99 3.73
N ASN A 33 20.92 -27.61 5.00
CA ASN A 33 21.84 -26.56 5.47
C ASN A 33 21.78 -25.20 4.73
N SER A 34 20.77 -24.94 3.89
CA SER A 34 20.64 -23.72 3.09
C SER A 34 19.18 -23.24 3.05
N PRO A 35 18.93 -21.92 3.15
CA PRO A 35 17.59 -21.35 3.01
C PRO A 35 16.98 -21.43 1.59
N GLY A 36 17.79 -21.72 0.56
CA GLY A 36 17.32 -21.71 -0.83
C GLY A 36 17.16 -20.28 -1.38
N ASN A 37 16.05 -20.03 -2.08
CA ASN A 37 15.65 -18.70 -2.54
C ASN A 37 14.68 -18.03 -1.55
N ILE A 38 14.32 -16.76 -1.80
CA ILE A 38 13.47 -16.00 -0.87
C ILE A 38 12.06 -16.60 -0.68
N TYR A 39 11.49 -17.17 -1.75
CA TYR A 39 10.17 -17.79 -1.71
C TYR A 39 10.18 -19.06 -0.85
N GLU A 40 11.19 -19.91 -1.04
CA GLU A 40 11.41 -21.12 -0.24
C GLU A 40 11.69 -20.81 1.22
N ALA A 41 12.52 -19.79 1.48
CA ALA A 41 12.83 -19.35 2.83
C ALA A 41 11.56 -18.84 3.55
N ALA A 42 10.74 -18.02 2.89
CA ALA A 42 9.49 -17.51 3.45
C ALA A 42 8.47 -18.62 3.72
N LEU A 43 8.28 -19.55 2.78
CA LEU A 43 7.40 -20.71 2.99
C LEU A 43 7.88 -21.61 4.13
N THR A 44 9.19 -21.83 4.22
CA THR A 44 9.78 -22.59 5.33
C THR A 44 9.50 -21.90 6.66
N MET A 45 9.66 -20.59 6.73
CA MET A 45 9.36 -19.82 7.93
C MET A 45 7.89 -19.88 8.33
N HIS A 46 6.94 -19.85 7.39
CA HIS A 46 5.53 -20.05 7.71
C HIS A 46 5.28 -21.39 8.40
N VAL A 47 5.92 -22.47 7.92
CA VAL A 47 5.84 -23.80 8.54
C VAL A 47 6.51 -23.79 9.91
N LEU A 48 7.72 -23.24 10.05
CA LEU A 48 8.42 -23.16 11.34
C LEU A 48 7.62 -22.40 12.41
N ILE A 49 7.02 -21.26 12.04
CA ILE A 49 6.13 -20.49 12.92
C ILE A 49 4.91 -21.33 13.32
N GLN A 50 4.35 -22.11 12.39
CA GLN A 50 3.21 -22.99 12.68
C GLN A 50 3.57 -24.13 13.65
N LEU A 51 4.79 -24.68 13.53
CA LEU A 51 5.26 -25.79 14.36
C LEU A 51 5.58 -25.36 15.81
N LYS A 52 5.72 -24.06 16.10
CA LYS A 52 6.01 -23.52 17.44
C LYS A 52 7.18 -24.22 18.14
N LEU A 53 8.27 -24.43 17.40
CA LEU A 53 9.46 -25.13 17.91
C LEU A 53 10.11 -24.35 19.06
N ASN A 54 10.77 -25.06 19.97
CA ASN A 54 11.59 -24.47 21.02
C ASN A 54 12.86 -23.81 20.43
N GLU A 55 13.39 -22.78 21.09
CA GLU A 55 14.53 -21.97 20.59
C GLU A 55 15.77 -22.81 20.21
N THR A 56 16.00 -23.92 20.90
CA THR A 56 17.16 -24.81 20.68
C THR A 56 17.10 -25.64 19.39
N GLU A 57 15.92 -25.79 18.77
CA GLU A 57 15.71 -26.56 17.53
C GLU A 57 15.47 -25.64 16.32
N SER A 58 15.60 -24.34 16.54
CA SER A 58 15.01 -23.36 15.67
C SER A 58 15.98 -22.89 14.61
N ASN A 59 15.75 -23.32 13.36
CA ASN A 59 16.36 -22.70 12.19
C ASN A 59 15.82 -21.27 11.94
N ILE A 60 14.84 -20.79 12.71
CA ILE A 60 14.17 -19.48 12.52
C ILE A 60 15.16 -18.32 12.44
N PRO A 61 16.16 -18.14 13.34
CA PRO A 61 17.07 -16.99 13.26
C PRO A 61 17.88 -16.97 11.97
N LYS A 62 18.34 -18.14 11.50
CA LYS A 62 19.10 -18.29 10.25
C LYS A 62 18.26 -17.89 9.03
N PHE A 63 17.01 -18.33 8.99
CA PHE A 63 16.09 -18.00 7.90
C PHE A 63 15.64 -16.54 7.96
N MET A 64 15.44 -15.99 9.16
CA MET A 64 15.10 -14.59 9.36
C MET A 64 16.23 -13.66 8.89
N ASP A 65 17.48 -13.93 9.28
CA ASP A 65 18.64 -13.17 8.81
C ASP A 65 18.78 -13.23 7.27
N PHE A 66 18.57 -14.41 6.67
CA PHE A 66 18.55 -14.55 5.21
C PHE A 66 17.47 -13.69 4.55
N ILE A 67 16.24 -13.71 5.08
CA ILE A 67 15.11 -12.91 4.55
C ILE A 67 15.42 -11.42 4.66
N LEU A 68 15.89 -10.95 5.83
CA LEU A 68 16.20 -9.53 6.03
C LEU A 68 17.30 -9.03 5.08
N ARG A 69 18.32 -9.85 4.79
CA ARG A 69 19.37 -9.51 3.81
C ARG A 69 18.89 -9.46 2.36
N LYS A 70 17.69 -10.00 2.07
CA LYS A 70 17.06 -9.90 0.75
C LYS A 70 16.20 -8.66 0.58
N GLN A 71 16.03 -7.87 1.65
CA GLN A 71 15.37 -6.58 1.55
C GLN A 71 16.30 -5.60 0.81
N GLN A 72 15.74 -4.91 -0.18
CA GLN A 72 16.44 -3.89 -0.94
C GLN A 72 16.53 -2.57 -0.15
N ILE A 73 17.31 -1.62 -0.66
CA ILE A 73 17.53 -0.31 -0.01
C ILE A 73 16.21 0.46 0.16
N ASP A 74 15.29 0.33 -0.80
CA ASP A 74 13.95 0.94 -0.76
C ASP A 74 12.96 0.19 0.16
N GLY A 75 13.43 -0.83 0.87
CA GLY A 75 12.60 -1.68 1.74
C GLY A 75 11.80 -2.74 0.99
N SER A 76 11.88 -2.79 -0.35
CA SER A 76 11.15 -3.77 -1.14
C SER A 76 11.79 -5.17 -1.06
N PHE A 77 11.00 -6.18 -1.40
CA PHE A 77 11.49 -7.51 -1.72
C PHE A 77 11.37 -7.72 -3.22
N GLU A 78 12.29 -8.48 -3.80
CA GLU A 78 12.50 -8.76 -5.24
C GLU A 78 11.22 -8.79 -6.12
N SER A 79 10.10 -9.29 -5.60
CA SER A 79 8.80 -9.26 -6.27
C SER A 79 7.63 -9.08 -5.29
N ILE A 80 6.45 -8.75 -5.83
CA ILE A 80 5.18 -8.70 -5.07
C ILE A 80 4.91 -10.05 -4.39
N LEU A 81 5.18 -11.17 -5.08
CA LEU A 81 5.01 -12.51 -4.50
C LEU A 81 5.98 -12.73 -3.32
N ALA A 82 7.22 -12.27 -3.44
CA ALA A 82 8.18 -12.36 -2.35
C ALA A 82 7.70 -11.54 -1.14
N ALA A 83 7.25 -10.31 -1.37
CA ALA A 83 6.67 -9.47 -0.32
C ALA A 83 5.44 -10.11 0.34
N TYR A 84 4.53 -10.71 -0.45
CA TYR A 84 3.34 -11.39 0.06
C TYR A 84 3.67 -12.53 1.04
N LEU A 85 4.70 -13.32 0.74
CA LEU A 85 5.13 -14.43 1.60
C LEU A 85 5.97 -13.95 2.79
N VAL A 86 6.81 -12.92 2.60
CA VAL A 86 7.74 -12.44 3.63
C VAL A 86 7.05 -11.60 4.71
N LEU A 87 6.15 -10.68 4.34
CA LEU A 87 5.58 -9.73 5.29
C LEU A 87 4.88 -10.39 6.49
N PRO A 88 4.05 -11.44 6.34
CA PRO A 88 3.48 -12.11 7.50
C PRO A 88 4.55 -12.75 8.38
N VAL A 89 5.59 -13.36 7.79
CA VAL A 89 6.72 -13.96 8.53
C VAL A 89 7.43 -12.91 9.40
N LEU A 90 7.70 -11.72 8.85
CA LEU A 90 8.33 -10.62 9.59
C LEU A 90 7.49 -10.16 10.78
N SER A 91 6.15 -10.27 10.68
CA SER A 91 5.24 -10.00 11.79
C SER A 91 5.09 -11.16 12.78
N GLY A 92 5.90 -12.21 12.66
CA GLY A 92 5.79 -13.43 13.47
C GLY A 92 4.54 -14.26 13.17
N ARG A 93 3.96 -14.10 11.99
CA ARG A 93 2.71 -14.73 11.56
C ARG A 93 2.89 -15.68 10.38
N ASN A 94 1.90 -16.54 10.18
CA ASN A 94 1.81 -17.41 9.03
C ASN A 94 0.49 -17.24 8.25
N LEU A 95 0.45 -17.80 7.03
CA LEU A 95 -0.72 -17.70 6.16
C LEU A 95 -1.98 -18.35 6.77
N LEU A 96 -1.84 -19.34 7.65
CA LEU A 96 -2.98 -19.97 8.34
C LEU A 96 -3.62 -19.06 9.40
N GLN A 97 -3.03 -17.90 9.69
CA GLN A 97 -3.57 -16.90 10.59
C GLN A 97 -4.31 -15.76 9.87
N ILE A 98 -4.33 -15.77 8.53
CA ILE A 98 -5.12 -14.82 7.73
C ILE A 98 -6.60 -15.04 8.02
N GLY A 99 -7.35 -13.94 8.20
CA GLY A 99 -8.81 -13.97 8.40
C GLY A 99 -9.28 -14.41 9.79
N LYS A 100 -8.37 -14.72 10.74
CA LYS A 100 -8.78 -15.09 12.11
C LYS A 100 -9.28 -13.91 12.95
N GLN A 101 -8.89 -12.69 12.60
CA GLN A 101 -9.30 -11.46 13.27
C GLN A 101 -9.49 -10.36 12.21
N CYS A 102 -10.74 -10.02 11.94
CA CYS A 102 -11.10 -8.80 11.24
C CYS A 102 -11.46 -7.77 12.31
N GLY A 103 -10.69 -6.70 12.43
CA GLY A 103 -10.93 -5.66 13.42
C GLY A 103 -10.18 -4.38 13.04
N PRO A 104 -10.53 -3.25 13.68
CA PRO A 104 -9.76 -2.03 13.51
C PRO A 104 -8.30 -2.32 13.86
N ARG A 105 -7.37 -1.90 12.98
CA ARG A 105 -5.93 -1.97 13.24
C ARG A 105 -5.65 -1.39 14.63
N PRO A 106 -4.89 -2.07 15.52
CA PRO A 106 -4.38 -1.40 16.70
C PRO A 106 -3.55 -0.19 16.24
N GLN A 107 -3.87 1.00 16.77
CA GLN A 107 -3.27 2.30 16.42
C GLN A 107 -1.85 2.44 16.98
N THR A 108 -0.97 1.49 16.67
CA THR A 108 0.44 1.54 17.09
C THR A 108 1.35 1.08 15.97
N ASP A 109 1.16 1.64 14.79
CA ASP A 109 2.21 1.76 13.79
C ASP A 109 1.96 3.07 13.06
N ILE A 110 2.97 3.92 13.04
CA ILE A 110 2.97 5.16 12.26
C ILE A 110 2.59 4.75 10.84
N THR A 111 1.41 5.14 10.38
CA THR A 111 1.03 4.82 9.00
C THR A 111 2.04 5.47 8.05
N PRO A 112 2.29 4.94 6.84
CA PRO A 112 3.17 5.62 5.88
C PRO A 112 2.77 7.09 5.67
N ILE A 113 1.48 7.40 5.76
CA ILE A 113 0.94 8.76 5.73
C ILE A 113 1.36 9.58 6.96
N GLU A 114 1.36 9.00 8.16
CA GLU A 114 1.83 9.68 9.37
C GLU A 114 3.34 9.95 9.35
N VAL A 115 4.16 9.10 8.70
CA VAL A 115 5.58 9.39 8.45
C VAL A 115 5.73 10.65 7.60
N LEU A 116 4.92 10.77 6.54
CA LEU A 116 4.90 11.95 5.67
C LEU A 116 4.38 13.21 6.40
N LYS A 117 3.53 13.03 7.41
CA LYS A 117 3.01 14.11 8.27
C LYS A 117 3.97 14.54 9.38
N SER A 118 5.15 13.91 9.53
CA SER A 118 6.11 14.27 10.58
C SER A 118 6.58 15.72 10.43
N PRO A 119 6.49 16.56 11.48
CA PRO A 119 6.81 17.99 11.42
C PRO A 119 8.30 18.27 11.23
N GLU A 120 9.19 17.29 11.45
CA GLU A 120 10.65 17.50 11.38
C GLU A 120 11.17 17.72 9.94
N HIS A 121 10.35 17.50 8.91
CA HIS A 121 10.79 17.54 7.50
C HIS A 121 9.79 18.24 6.55
N GLN A 122 8.77 18.94 7.06
CA GLN A 122 7.78 19.64 6.25
C GLN A 122 8.25 21.06 5.91
N ASN A 123 8.94 21.20 4.79
CA ASN A 123 9.49 22.48 4.35
C ASN A 123 8.80 23.06 3.12
N ASN A 124 8.05 22.25 2.36
CA ASN A 124 7.42 22.68 1.11
C ASN A 124 5.91 22.82 1.28
N SER A 125 5.37 23.96 0.87
CA SER A 125 3.93 24.18 0.84
C SER A 125 3.40 24.06 -0.58
N VAL A 126 2.40 23.21 -0.78
CA VAL A 126 1.80 22.96 -2.09
C VAL A 126 0.32 23.33 -2.06
N LYS A 127 -0.17 24.01 -3.10
CA LYS A 127 -1.61 24.29 -3.25
C LYS A 127 -2.26 23.21 -4.10
N TYR A 128 -3.23 22.50 -3.52
CA TYR A 128 -4.08 21.57 -4.23
C TYR A 128 -5.47 22.18 -4.44
N ILE A 129 -5.81 22.45 -5.70
CA ILE A 129 -7.03 23.10 -6.15
C ILE A 129 -7.94 22.08 -6.84
N LEU A 130 -9.23 22.05 -6.48
CA LEU A 130 -10.29 21.39 -7.24
C LEU A 130 -11.17 22.45 -7.89
N SER A 131 -11.46 22.28 -9.17
CA SER A 131 -12.36 23.15 -9.93
C SER A 131 -13.41 22.34 -10.67
N ILE A 132 -14.66 22.79 -10.67
CA ILE A 132 -15.81 22.11 -11.29
C ILE A 132 -16.56 23.12 -12.14
N GLY A 133 -16.85 22.76 -13.40
CA GLY A 133 -17.59 23.59 -14.35
C GLY A 133 -16.69 24.27 -15.38
N ASN A 134 -17.30 24.84 -16.42
CA ASN A 134 -16.61 25.67 -17.42
C ASN A 134 -17.54 26.82 -17.84
N PRO A 135 -17.34 28.06 -17.34
CA PRO A 135 -16.28 28.50 -16.41
C PRO A 135 -16.39 27.84 -15.03
N ALA A 136 -15.34 27.90 -14.22
CA ALA A 136 -15.32 27.28 -12.88
C ALA A 136 -16.47 27.82 -11.99
N GLU A 137 -17.43 26.97 -11.65
CA GLU A 137 -18.57 27.30 -10.80
C GLU A 137 -18.27 27.04 -9.32
N ILE A 138 -17.49 25.99 -9.05
CA ILE A 138 -17.08 25.60 -7.71
C ILE A 138 -15.56 25.46 -7.72
N SER A 139 -14.89 26.16 -6.81
CA SER A 139 -13.45 26.03 -6.58
C SER A 139 -13.16 25.80 -5.11
N GLN A 140 -12.29 24.84 -4.83
CA GLN A 140 -11.81 24.52 -3.49
C GLN A 140 -10.29 24.48 -3.51
N ILE A 141 -9.67 25.03 -2.46
CA ILE A 141 -8.22 25.10 -2.33
C ILE A 141 -7.85 24.48 -0.99
N LEU A 142 -6.86 23.59 -1.01
CA LEU A 142 -6.25 23.01 0.17
C LEU A 142 -4.74 23.24 0.10
N GLN A 143 -4.20 23.90 1.12
CA GLN A 143 -2.77 24.08 1.27
C GLN A 143 -2.22 22.92 2.12
N ILE A 144 -1.26 22.18 1.56
CA ILE A 144 -0.70 20.98 2.19
C ILE A 144 0.79 21.21 2.42
N GLN A 145 1.25 20.97 3.64
CA GLN A 145 2.67 20.94 3.97
C GLN A 145 3.21 19.55 3.68
N VAL A 146 4.27 19.49 2.89
CA VAL A 146 4.82 18.23 2.39
C VAL A 146 6.34 18.18 2.54
N GLN A 147 6.87 16.96 2.60
CA GLN A 147 8.31 16.72 2.58
C GLN A 147 8.86 16.89 1.16
N GLU A 148 10.13 17.27 1.05
CA GLU A 148 10.80 17.36 -0.25
C GLU A 148 10.94 15.96 -0.89
N GLY A 149 10.78 15.89 -2.22
CA GLY A 149 10.92 14.63 -2.97
C GLY A 149 9.68 13.72 -2.93
N ILE A 150 8.56 14.19 -2.37
CA ILE A 150 7.30 13.45 -2.41
C ILE A 150 6.66 13.50 -3.80
N ASN A 151 6.00 12.42 -4.22
CA ASN A 151 5.24 12.40 -5.47
C ASN A 151 3.79 12.91 -5.29
N LEU A 152 3.16 13.34 -6.39
CA LEU A 152 1.78 13.84 -6.39
C LEU A 152 0.76 12.83 -5.85
N LEU A 153 0.93 11.54 -6.13
CA LEU A 153 0.01 10.51 -5.63
C LEU A 153 -0.04 10.50 -4.09
N ASP A 154 1.11 10.67 -3.43
CA ASP A 154 1.17 10.73 -1.97
C ASP A 154 0.63 12.06 -1.43
N VAL A 155 0.80 13.17 -2.16
CA VAL A 155 0.09 14.43 -1.87
C VAL A 155 -1.43 14.25 -1.92
N MET A 156 -1.94 13.55 -2.93
CA MET A 156 -3.37 13.24 -3.05
C MET A 156 -3.86 12.36 -1.88
N LYS A 157 -3.06 11.37 -1.46
CA LYS A 157 -3.38 10.53 -0.28
C LYS A 157 -3.42 11.35 1.01
N MET A 158 -2.54 12.33 1.16
CA MET A 158 -2.60 13.24 2.30
C MET A 158 -3.83 14.14 2.24
N ALA A 159 -4.17 14.66 1.07
CA ALA A 159 -5.33 15.55 0.87
C ALA A 159 -6.65 14.88 1.26
N GLN A 160 -6.89 13.64 0.83
CA GLN A 160 -8.10 12.90 1.19
C GLN A 160 -8.22 12.60 2.69
N ASP A 161 -7.09 12.51 3.38
CA ASP A 161 -7.02 12.25 4.82
C ASP A 161 -7.28 13.54 5.61
N ILE A 162 -6.93 14.70 5.05
CA ILE A 162 -7.21 16.03 5.60
C ILE A 162 -8.67 16.43 5.36
N SER A 163 -9.19 16.24 4.15
CA SER A 163 -10.58 16.55 3.84
C SER A 163 -11.22 15.54 2.87
N PRO A 164 -12.40 14.98 3.22
CA PRO A 164 -13.11 14.01 2.38
C PRO A 164 -13.43 14.48 0.96
N GLN A 165 -13.49 15.79 0.72
CA GLN A 165 -13.74 16.37 -0.62
C GLN A 165 -12.60 16.08 -1.62
N TYR A 166 -11.40 15.72 -1.14
CA TYR A 166 -10.26 15.32 -1.97
C TYR A 166 -10.11 13.80 -2.12
N ARG A 167 -11.06 13.01 -1.58
CA ARG A 167 -11.05 11.56 -1.75
C ARG A 167 -11.13 11.20 -3.23
N PHE A 168 -10.21 10.40 -3.72
CA PHE A 168 -10.09 10.09 -5.13
C PHE A 168 -10.13 8.58 -5.39
N LEU A 169 -10.42 8.20 -6.64
CA LEU A 169 -10.35 6.83 -7.13
C LEU A 169 -9.49 6.77 -8.39
N LEU A 170 -8.69 5.69 -8.49
CA LEU A 170 -7.79 5.43 -9.61
C LEU A 170 -8.28 4.26 -10.45
N ASN A 171 -8.11 4.35 -11.76
CA ASN A 171 -8.26 3.20 -12.64
C ASN A 171 -6.94 2.44 -12.69
N GLU A 172 -6.83 1.37 -11.91
CA GLU A 172 -5.61 0.56 -11.81
C GLU A 172 -5.39 -0.38 -13.01
N ASN A 173 -6.38 -0.50 -13.91
CA ASN A 173 -6.31 -1.42 -15.05
C ASN A 173 -5.54 -0.85 -16.26
N GLN A 174 -5.05 0.38 -16.17
CA GLN A 174 -4.26 1.03 -17.21
C GLN A 174 -2.76 0.98 -16.86
N GLU A 175 -1.90 1.04 -17.88
CA GLU A 175 -0.43 1.11 -17.72
C GLU A 175 -0.02 2.29 -16.83
N PHE A 176 -0.80 3.38 -16.87
CA PHE A 176 -0.66 4.53 -15.99
C PHE A 176 -1.94 4.71 -15.17
N PRO A 177 -1.85 4.80 -13.83
CA PRO A 177 -3.03 4.97 -12.99
C PRO A 177 -3.67 6.35 -13.24
N GLU A 178 -4.87 6.35 -13.80
CA GLU A 178 -5.64 7.54 -14.14
C GLU A 178 -6.66 7.86 -13.03
N VAL A 179 -6.74 9.13 -12.63
CA VAL A 179 -7.75 9.59 -11.67
C VAL A 179 -9.09 9.72 -12.37
N TYR A 180 -10.06 8.88 -12.00
CA TYR A 180 -11.39 8.90 -12.63
C TYR A 180 -12.48 9.46 -11.71
N SER A 181 -12.19 9.70 -10.44
CA SER A 181 -13.12 10.33 -9.51
C SER A 181 -12.39 11.10 -8.42
N ILE A 182 -12.93 12.27 -8.04
CA ILE A 182 -12.50 13.07 -6.88
C ILE A 182 -13.75 13.60 -6.18
N GLY A 183 -13.74 13.60 -4.84
CA GLY A 183 -14.86 14.10 -4.02
C GLY A 183 -16.16 13.33 -4.20
N GLY A 184 -16.09 12.09 -4.71
CA GLY A 184 -17.27 11.29 -5.07
C GLY A 184 -17.90 11.63 -6.42
N ILE A 185 -17.29 12.52 -7.21
CA ILE A 185 -17.73 12.87 -8.57
C ILE A 185 -16.91 12.05 -9.56
N PRO A 186 -17.48 11.02 -10.23
CA PRO A 186 -16.77 10.26 -11.26
C PRO A 186 -16.77 11.02 -12.60
N ASN A 187 -15.85 10.65 -13.49
CA ASN A 187 -15.91 11.02 -14.90
C ASN A 187 -17.26 10.60 -15.51
N ASP A 188 -17.89 11.51 -16.26
CA ASP A 188 -19.19 11.30 -16.91
C ASP A 188 -18.99 11.27 -18.43
N ALA A 189 -18.98 10.07 -18.99
CA ALA A 189 -18.79 9.85 -20.41
C ALA A 189 -19.96 10.34 -21.27
N GLU A 190 -21.19 10.37 -20.73
CA GLU A 190 -22.38 10.84 -21.46
C GLU A 190 -22.34 12.36 -21.65
N LYS A 191 -21.87 13.08 -20.64
CA LYS A 191 -21.73 14.55 -20.67
C LYS A 191 -20.35 15.03 -21.13
N GLY A 192 -19.41 14.11 -21.37
CA GLY A 192 -18.03 14.41 -21.72
C GLY A 192 -17.28 15.18 -20.62
N MET A 193 -17.70 15.03 -19.36
CA MET A 193 -17.10 15.72 -18.22
C MET A 193 -16.03 14.84 -17.59
N ILE A 194 -14.78 15.30 -17.61
CA ILE A 194 -13.64 14.51 -17.13
C ILE A 194 -12.76 15.33 -16.20
N TRP A 195 -12.21 14.67 -15.19
CA TRP A 195 -11.16 15.22 -14.34
C TRP A 195 -9.85 15.30 -15.12
N ARG A 196 -9.31 16.51 -15.25
CA ARG A 196 -7.99 16.76 -15.87
C ARG A 196 -7.05 17.39 -14.87
N LEU A 197 -5.82 16.90 -14.83
CA LEU A 197 -4.74 17.43 -14.01
C LEU A 197 -3.99 18.55 -14.76
N TYR A 198 -3.73 19.65 -14.07
CA TYR A 198 -2.87 20.74 -14.49
C TYR A 198 -1.86 20.98 -13.36
N VAL A 199 -0.59 21.12 -13.72
CA VAL A 199 0.48 21.40 -12.76
C VAL A 199 1.13 22.70 -13.18
N THR A 200 1.10 23.70 -12.30
CA THR A 200 1.72 25.00 -12.54
C THR A 200 2.88 25.17 -11.59
N THR A 201 4.06 25.45 -12.15
CA THR A 201 5.26 25.76 -11.37
C THR A 201 5.29 27.27 -11.09
N SER A 202 5.61 27.67 -9.85
CA SER A 202 5.53 29.07 -9.36
C SER A 202 6.23 30.11 -10.27
N VAL A 203 7.23 29.70 -11.06
CA VAL A 203 7.98 30.52 -12.03
C VAL A 203 7.09 31.22 -13.08
N ASN A 204 5.90 30.68 -13.38
CA ASN A 204 5.02 31.20 -14.46
C ASN A 204 3.71 31.84 -13.95
N SER A 205 3.57 32.06 -12.65
CA SER A 205 2.31 32.43 -11.97
C SER A 205 1.74 33.82 -12.30
N SER A 206 2.46 34.67 -13.03
CA SER A 206 2.03 36.05 -13.32
C SER A 206 1.23 36.24 -14.61
N ASP A 207 1.00 35.18 -15.42
CA ASP A 207 0.33 35.34 -16.73
C ASP A 207 -0.45 34.09 -17.21
N VAL A 208 -1.03 33.30 -16.30
CA VAL A 208 -1.77 32.08 -16.68
C VAL A 208 -3.25 32.38 -16.91
N ASN A 209 -3.58 32.82 -18.12
CA ASN A 209 -4.95 32.80 -18.60
C ASN A 209 -5.43 31.34 -18.76
N GLU A 210 -6.70 31.09 -18.40
CA GLU A 210 -7.44 29.80 -18.50
C GLU A 210 -7.23 29.06 -19.84
N ASN A 211 -6.94 29.81 -20.90
CA ASN A 211 -6.73 29.36 -22.28
C ASN A 211 -5.31 28.82 -22.59
N HIS A 212 -4.35 28.91 -21.67
CA HIS A 212 -2.96 28.48 -21.89
C HIS A 212 -2.49 27.32 -20.98
N MET A 213 -3.39 26.78 -20.15
CA MET A 213 -3.07 25.62 -19.32
C MET A 213 -3.15 24.33 -20.14
N THR A 214 -2.03 23.63 -20.29
CA THR A 214 -1.99 22.30 -20.92
C THR A 214 -2.22 21.22 -19.86
N PRO A 215 -3.17 20.29 -20.08
CA PRO A 215 -3.37 19.19 -19.14
C PRO A 215 -2.14 18.29 -19.12
N TYR A 216 -1.74 17.86 -17.93
CA TYR A 216 -0.70 16.87 -17.75
C TYR A 216 -1.22 15.49 -18.17
N ALA A 217 -0.51 14.85 -19.10
CA ALA A 217 -0.89 13.54 -19.65
C ALA A 217 0.09 12.41 -19.25
N GLY A 218 1.04 12.68 -18.35
CA GLY A 218 1.98 11.67 -17.84
C GLY A 218 1.44 10.90 -16.64
N ASN A 219 2.29 10.08 -16.03
CA ASN A 219 1.96 9.36 -14.81
C ASN A 219 2.01 10.30 -13.60
N ILE A 220 0.99 10.27 -12.75
CA ILE A 220 0.93 11.06 -11.51
C ILE A 220 2.01 10.67 -10.49
N LYS A 221 2.59 9.47 -10.60
CA LYS A 221 3.71 9.04 -9.74
C LYS A 221 5.04 9.70 -10.10
N ASP A 222 5.14 10.27 -11.30
CA ASP A 222 6.38 10.87 -11.81
C ASP A 222 6.41 12.40 -11.56
N ILE A 223 5.36 12.96 -10.97
CA ILE A 223 5.30 14.37 -10.59
C ILE A 223 5.79 14.51 -9.15
N PHE A 224 6.78 15.38 -8.96
CA PHE A 224 7.32 15.73 -7.65
C PHE A 224 7.08 17.23 -7.39
N PRO A 225 5.97 17.58 -6.70
CA PRO A 225 5.62 18.98 -6.45
C PRO A 225 6.69 19.70 -5.62
N LYS A 226 6.98 20.94 -6.00
CA LYS A 226 7.92 21.84 -5.32
C LYS A 226 7.18 22.88 -4.48
N GLU A 227 7.94 23.63 -3.69
CA GLU A 227 7.40 24.74 -2.91
C GLU A 227 6.66 25.73 -3.81
N GLU A 228 5.46 26.13 -3.38
CA GLU A 228 4.52 27.02 -4.10
C GLU A 228 3.93 26.48 -5.41
N ASP A 229 4.16 25.21 -5.75
CA ASP A 229 3.50 24.62 -6.91
C ASP A 229 1.97 24.54 -6.72
N GLU A 230 1.25 24.75 -7.82
CA GLU A 230 -0.20 24.65 -7.87
C GLU A 230 -0.61 23.41 -8.66
N ILE A 231 -1.23 22.47 -7.96
CA ILE A 231 -1.84 21.26 -8.52
C ILE A 231 -3.32 21.54 -8.67
N LEU A 232 -3.82 21.58 -9.91
CA LEU A 232 -5.22 21.80 -10.21
C LEU A 232 -5.82 20.54 -10.83
N PHE A 233 -6.86 20.00 -10.20
CA PHE A 233 -7.77 19.06 -10.85
C PHE A 233 -9.04 19.78 -11.28
N TRP A 234 -9.37 19.69 -12.56
CA TRP A 234 -10.52 20.38 -13.14
C TRP A 234 -11.49 19.40 -13.79
N TYR A 235 -12.73 19.41 -13.30
CA TYR A 235 -13.86 18.72 -13.90
C TYR A 235 -14.58 19.63 -14.89
N LYS A 236 -14.31 19.46 -16.19
CA LYS A 236 -14.90 20.26 -17.26
C LYS A 236 -15.17 19.44 -18.53
N PRO A 237 -16.01 19.95 -19.46
CA PRO A 237 -16.26 19.29 -20.73
C PRO A 237 -14.99 19.07 -21.53
N THR A 238 -15.01 18.05 -22.37
CA THR A 238 -13.87 17.66 -23.21
C THR A 238 -13.54 18.74 -24.23
#